data_AF-A0A4U1CL15-F1
#
_entry.id   AF-A0A4U1CL15-F1
#
_cell.length_a   1.000
_cell.length_b   1.000
_cell.length_c   1.000
_cell.angle_alpha   90.00
_cell.angle_beta   90.00
_cell.angle_gamma   90.00
#
_symmetry.space_group_name_H-M   'P 1'
#
loop_
_entity.id
_entity.type
_entity.pdbx_description
1 polymer ?
#
loop_
_entity_poly.entity_id
_entity_poly.type
_entity_poly.pdbx_seq_one_letter_code
_entity_poly.pdbx_strand_id
1 'polypeptide(L)'
;MNIINTKTPLCVVLLLGIILLGNSCKRGLEIQNQPEVVVNETILKAKAHVESILEEQGSDSFVKKMRFEMNWEKAIIDSADNIRVPIYFDLSKLKPKDGKQKAPAEIKAVFELYIKNVSGQTEVSIMQFMNVGGKYYPLRLTLTGELKTKLKASVFKKDVLSIGGNGGKILSSAFNKKMITESGFMELIQMSYGSNYLAVVIRECQMGTWFNPTTCMCDWPENVDSGGFYPEIFMIIIDAASNYQYLPYPFSFHPSSITPDPEYPEGPIGGGGNTGGNVDCAGVTGGTAHMADCGCIGGTTGIQNCDQMCTVSAMLSSIASTVRPGTNINLNATITTSGAVSITDKAFEVYYQDTWLEGSIKFDTEFDQGNTYAINNAEINVLGALKYRLKIIYTCNGVESTTYSNEVNTYSRYTSTEFLSEFASQMSSAWSQTVASTTASQGTKFEHGFAVYYRAATRNVELDGATVSASAACGVATFGVTLSERTLSGTIDPFYGANFTVGNFHTHPPLTFCSSNESLAPGPSNVDLGFTTNYPRIVRTYTNTVSGGHNINLSLTDHLTHSKTVTDY
;
A
#
# COMPACT_ATOMS: atom_id res chain seq x y z
N MET A 1 -68.14 40.73 5.34
CA MET A 1 -68.29 39.35 4.81
C MET A 1 -67.84 39.37 3.36
N ASN A 2 -66.57 39.04 3.10
CA ASN A 2 -66.05 38.95 1.74
C ASN A 2 -65.98 37.48 1.33
N ILE A 3 -66.79 37.14 0.33
CA ILE A 3 -66.87 35.80 -0.26
C ILE A 3 -65.64 35.64 -1.17
N ILE A 4 -64.70 34.79 -0.77
CA ILE A 4 -63.54 34.43 -1.58
C ILE A 4 -63.99 33.41 -2.62
N ASN A 5 -63.80 33.78 -3.89
CA ASN A 5 -64.16 32.97 -5.07
C ASN A 5 -63.17 31.81 -5.23
N THR A 6 -63.62 30.59 -4.90
CA THR A 6 -62.83 29.35 -4.86
C THR A 6 -62.58 28.69 -6.23
N LYS A 7 -62.98 29.32 -7.34
CA LYS A 7 -62.85 28.70 -8.67
C LYS A 7 -61.45 28.79 -9.29
N THR A 8 -60.63 29.76 -8.88
CA THR A 8 -59.29 29.97 -9.46
C THR A 8 -58.23 28.96 -9.00
N PRO A 9 -58.14 28.54 -7.71
CA PRO A 9 -57.11 27.58 -7.30
C PRO A 9 -57.38 26.14 -7.79
N LEU A 10 -58.63 25.79 -8.11
CA LEU A 10 -58.97 24.45 -8.60
C LEU A 10 -58.46 24.19 -10.03
N CYS A 11 -58.46 25.21 -10.90
CA CYS A 11 -57.92 25.09 -12.26
C CYS A 11 -56.38 24.93 -12.28
N VAL A 12 -55.66 25.56 -11.33
CA VAL A 12 -54.19 25.46 -11.27
C VAL A 12 -53.74 24.07 -10.80
N VAL A 13 -54.47 23.45 -9.88
CA VAL A 13 -54.19 22.07 -9.43
C VAL A 13 -54.48 21.04 -10.53
N LEU A 14 -55.53 21.24 -11.32
CA LEU A 14 -55.86 20.36 -12.45
C LEU A 14 -54.86 20.47 -13.62
N LEU A 15 -54.35 21.68 -13.91
CA LEU A 15 -53.34 21.87 -14.94
C LEU A 15 -51.96 21.30 -14.55
N LEU A 16 -51.58 21.38 -13.26
CA LEU A 16 -50.36 20.74 -12.76
C LEU A 16 -50.46 19.20 -12.76
N GLY A 17 -51.65 18.64 -12.49
CA GLY A 17 -51.90 17.20 -12.58
C GLY A 17 -51.75 16.64 -14.00
N ILE A 18 -52.19 17.39 -15.02
CA ILE A 18 -52.10 16.95 -16.43
C ILE A 18 -50.66 17.04 -16.96
N ILE A 19 -49.87 18.03 -16.52
CA ILE A 19 -48.44 18.14 -16.90
C ILE A 19 -47.60 17.03 -16.24
N LEU A 20 -47.94 16.61 -15.02
CA LEU A 20 -47.29 15.47 -14.36
C LEU A 20 -47.66 14.12 -14.99
N LEU A 21 -48.90 13.94 -15.46
CA LEU A 21 -49.31 12.73 -16.19
C LEU A 21 -48.70 12.64 -17.60
N GLY A 22 -48.47 13.79 -18.27
CA GLY A 22 -47.80 13.82 -19.57
C GLY A 22 -46.33 13.39 -19.56
N ASN A 23 -45.62 13.63 -18.45
CA ASN A 23 -44.22 13.21 -18.29
C ASN A 23 -44.05 11.76 -17.85
N SER A 24 -45.08 11.12 -17.28
CA SER A 24 -45.03 9.69 -16.93
C SER A 24 -45.27 8.76 -18.12
N CYS A 25 -45.99 9.19 -19.16
CA CYS A 25 -46.18 8.36 -20.37
C CYS A 25 -45.00 8.40 -21.36
N LYS A 26 -44.06 9.34 -21.23
CA LYS A 26 -42.92 9.46 -22.17
C LYS A 26 -41.68 8.64 -21.78
N ARG A 27 -41.66 8.01 -20.60
CA ARG A 27 -40.62 7.06 -20.19
C ARG A 27 -41.00 5.59 -20.40
N GLY A 28 -42.19 5.31 -20.95
CA GLY A 28 -42.71 3.95 -21.16
C GLY A 28 -42.42 3.33 -22.53
N LEU A 29 -41.60 3.94 -23.38
CA LEU A 29 -41.42 3.50 -24.77
C LEU A 29 -39.95 3.37 -25.21
N GLU A 30 -39.04 3.20 -24.25
CA GLU A 30 -37.63 2.88 -24.50
C GLU A 30 -37.15 1.74 -23.58
N ILE A 31 -38.02 0.76 -23.35
CA ILE A 31 -37.68 -0.56 -22.81
C ILE A 31 -38.29 -1.60 -23.77
N GLN A 32 -37.73 -1.68 -24.97
CA GLN A 32 -37.91 -2.87 -25.82
C GLN A 32 -36.50 -3.40 -26.11
N ASN A 33 -36.28 -4.65 -25.69
CA ASN A 33 -35.09 -5.48 -25.84
C ASN A 33 -34.08 -5.47 -24.68
N GLN A 34 -34.56 -5.53 -23.43
CA GLN A 34 -33.84 -6.30 -22.41
C GLN A 34 -34.41 -7.73 -22.45
N PRO A 35 -33.60 -8.78 -22.65
CA PRO A 35 -34.09 -10.15 -22.62
C PRO A 35 -34.68 -10.41 -21.23
N GLU A 36 -35.92 -10.89 -21.20
CA GLU A 36 -36.56 -11.39 -19.99
C GLU A 36 -35.65 -12.48 -19.43
N VAL A 37 -35.03 -12.25 -18.26
CA VAL A 37 -34.24 -13.27 -17.57
C VAL A 37 -35.23 -14.36 -17.17
N VAL A 38 -35.30 -15.43 -17.97
CA VAL A 38 -36.07 -16.63 -17.63
C VAL A 38 -35.42 -17.24 -16.40
N VAL A 39 -35.92 -16.88 -15.22
CA VAL A 39 -35.42 -17.42 -13.96
C VAL A 39 -35.78 -18.90 -13.91
N ASN A 40 -34.77 -19.76 -13.93
CA ASN A 40 -34.92 -21.21 -13.92
C ASN A 40 -35.72 -21.66 -12.68
N GLU A 41 -36.82 -22.38 -12.88
CA GLU A 41 -37.72 -22.84 -11.81
C GLU A 41 -36.98 -23.65 -10.73
N THR A 42 -35.94 -24.40 -11.11
CA THR A 42 -35.07 -25.15 -10.20
C THR A 42 -34.31 -24.22 -9.26
N ILE A 43 -33.80 -23.08 -9.76
CA ILE A 43 -33.10 -22.08 -8.94
C ILE A 43 -34.08 -21.41 -7.97
N LEU A 44 -35.31 -21.10 -8.41
CA LEU A 44 -36.34 -20.53 -7.53
C LEU A 44 -36.74 -21.48 -6.40
N LYS A 45 -36.91 -22.78 -6.69
CA LYS A 45 -37.20 -23.79 -5.66
C LYS A 45 -36.06 -23.93 -4.67
N ALA A 46 -34.82 -23.92 -5.16
CA ALA A 46 -33.64 -23.99 -4.30
C ALA A 46 -33.48 -22.74 -3.44
N LYS A 47 -33.77 -21.55 -3.98
CA LYS A 47 -33.83 -20.30 -3.23
C LYS A 47 -34.83 -20.38 -2.09
N ALA A 48 -36.07 -20.78 -2.38
CA ALA A 48 -37.09 -20.93 -1.36
C ALA A 48 -36.71 -21.95 -0.28
N HIS A 49 -36.07 -23.07 -0.66
CA HIS A 49 -35.60 -24.07 0.28
C HIS A 49 -34.49 -23.54 1.20
N VAL A 50 -33.52 -22.82 0.64
CA VAL A 50 -32.44 -22.18 1.42
C VAL A 50 -33.02 -21.13 2.37
N GLU A 51 -33.93 -20.28 1.88
CA GLU A 51 -34.62 -19.29 2.72
C GLU A 51 -35.38 -19.96 3.88
N SER A 52 -36.05 -21.10 3.64
CA SER A 52 -36.69 -21.89 4.68
C SER A 52 -35.70 -22.42 5.72
N ILE A 53 -34.55 -22.98 5.30
CA ILE A 53 -33.50 -23.42 6.23
C ILE A 53 -33.00 -22.24 7.08
N LEU A 54 -32.81 -21.08 6.46
CA LEU A 54 -32.34 -19.87 7.16
C LEU A 54 -33.38 -19.31 8.13
N GLU A 55 -34.67 -19.48 7.83
CA GLU A 55 -35.77 -19.12 8.72
C GLU A 55 -35.84 -20.06 9.92
N GLU A 56 -35.77 -21.38 9.71
CA GLU A 56 -35.76 -22.41 10.75
C GLU A 56 -34.59 -22.25 11.74
N GLN A 57 -33.41 -21.84 11.25
CA GLN A 57 -32.25 -21.57 12.11
C GLN A 57 -32.40 -20.31 12.99
N GLY A 58 -33.46 -19.51 12.81
CA GLY A 58 -33.74 -18.32 13.61
C GLY A 58 -32.80 -17.14 13.34
N SER A 59 -32.86 -16.11 14.19
CA SER A 59 -31.98 -14.91 14.10
C SER A 59 -30.52 -15.20 14.45
N ASP A 60 -30.28 -16.31 15.16
CA ASP A 60 -28.94 -16.73 15.59
C ASP A 60 -28.20 -17.58 14.57
N SER A 61 -28.79 -17.79 13.39
CA SER A 61 -28.21 -18.61 12.33
C SER A 61 -26.84 -18.10 11.89
N PHE A 62 -25.93 -19.04 11.64
CA PHE A 62 -24.58 -18.75 11.16
C PHE A 62 -24.60 -17.82 9.95
N VAL A 63 -25.44 -18.13 8.96
CA VAL A 63 -25.50 -17.40 7.71
C VAL A 63 -25.98 -15.95 7.92
N LYS A 64 -26.95 -15.73 8.81
CA LYS A 64 -27.41 -14.37 9.16
C LYS A 64 -26.35 -13.59 9.95
N LYS A 65 -25.65 -14.24 10.88
CA LYS A 65 -24.54 -13.64 11.66
C LYS A 65 -23.36 -13.23 10.80
N MET A 66 -23.08 -14.00 9.75
CA MET A 66 -22.04 -13.72 8.77
C MET A 66 -22.48 -12.69 7.71
N ARG A 67 -23.78 -12.39 7.61
CA ARG A 67 -24.32 -11.43 6.63
C ARG A 67 -23.90 -11.75 5.19
N PHE A 68 -23.92 -13.04 4.84
CA PHE A 68 -23.69 -13.49 3.48
C PHE A 68 -24.75 -12.92 2.53
N GLU A 69 -24.31 -12.34 1.42
CA GLU A 69 -25.19 -11.88 0.34
C GLU A 69 -25.15 -12.92 -0.79
N MET A 70 -26.23 -13.68 -0.92
CA MET A 70 -26.37 -14.71 -1.97
C MET A 70 -26.85 -14.06 -3.28
N ASN A 71 -26.03 -14.13 -4.32
CA ASN A 71 -26.37 -13.59 -5.63
C ASN A 71 -27.09 -14.63 -6.50
N TRP A 72 -28.39 -14.80 -6.23
CA TRP A 72 -29.25 -15.72 -6.96
C TRP A 72 -29.39 -15.40 -8.45
N GLU A 73 -29.17 -14.15 -8.87
CA GLU A 73 -29.19 -13.75 -10.30
C GLU A 73 -28.01 -14.34 -11.08
N LYS A 74 -26.92 -14.69 -10.39
CA LYS A 74 -25.73 -15.34 -10.96
C LYS A 74 -25.63 -16.84 -10.62
N ALA A 75 -26.71 -17.44 -10.11
CA ALA A 75 -26.74 -18.86 -9.82
C ALA A 75 -26.66 -19.68 -11.13
N ILE A 76 -25.92 -20.79 -11.10
CA ILE A 76 -25.81 -21.73 -12.22
C ILE A 76 -26.21 -23.14 -11.77
N ILE A 77 -26.54 -23.99 -12.74
CA ILE A 77 -26.67 -25.44 -12.56
C ILE A 77 -25.46 -26.07 -13.23
N ASP A 78 -24.69 -26.87 -12.51
CA ASP A 78 -23.51 -27.55 -13.05
C ASP A 78 -23.86 -28.86 -13.78
N SER A 79 -22.87 -29.53 -14.38
CA SER A 79 -23.07 -30.80 -15.13
C SER A 79 -23.71 -31.91 -14.33
N ALA A 80 -23.58 -31.87 -13.01
CA ALA A 80 -24.09 -32.89 -12.11
C ALA A 80 -25.43 -32.45 -11.48
N ASP A 81 -26.10 -31.48 -12.11
CA ASP A 81 -27.38 -30.89 -11.68
C ASP A 81 -27.35 -30.26 -10.28
N ASN A 82 -26.16 -29.86 -9.80
CA ASN A 82 -26.05 -29.12 -8.55
C ASN A 82 -26.22 -27.64 -8.81
N ILE A 83 -26.89 -26.95 -7.88
CA ILE A 83 -27.07 -25.51 -7.98
C ILE A 83 -25.93 -24.84 -7.22
N ARG A 84 -25.24 -23.93 -7.92
CA ARG A 84 -24.14 -23.16 -7.38
C ARG A 84 -24.54 -21.69 -7.36
N VAL A 85 -24.42 -21.03 -6.22
CA VAL A 85 -24.81 -19.62 -6.05
C VAL A 85 -23.63 -18.82 -5.54
N PRO A 86 -23.15 -17.78 -6.24
CA PRO A 86 -22.11 -16.92 -5.70
C PRO A 86 -22.58 -16.27 -4.40
N ILE A 87 -21.74 -16.33 -3.38
CA ILE A 87 -21.94 -15.70 -2.09
C ILE A 87 -20.88 -14.62 -1.94
N TYR A 88 -21.33 -13.39 -1.71
CA TYR A 88 -20.47 -12.31 -1.28
C TYR A 88 -20.45 -12.25 0.23
N PHE A 89 -19.23 -12.14 0.76
CA PHE A 89 -18.99 -11.96 2.16
C PHE A 89 -18.28 -10.64 2.37
N ASP A 90 -18.80 -9.81 3.27
CA ASP A 90 -18.24 -8.51 3.57
C ASP A 90 -17.64 -8.52 4.98
N LEU A 91 -16.32 -8.72 5.04
CA LEU A 91 -15.56 -8.71 6.29
C LEU A 91 -15.63 -7.37 7.04
N SER A 92 -15.93 -6.25 6.36
CA SER A 92 -16.04 -4.94 7.00
C SER A 92 -17.22 -4.86 7.98
N LYS A 93 -18.20 -5.76 7.85
CA LYS A 93 -19.37 -5.85 8.74
C LYS A 93 -19.08 -6.65 10.03
N LEU A 94 -17.89 -7.25 10.17
CA LEU A 94 -17.48 -7.99 11.37
C LEU A 94 -16.66 -7.12 12.33
N LYS A 95 -16.52 -7.58 13.58
CA LYS A 95 -15.72 -6.89 14.60
C LYS A 95 -14.34 -7.56 14.77
N PRO A 96 -13.25 -6.80 14.87
CA PRO A 96 -11.96 -7.38 15.24
C PRO A 96 -12.01 -7.91 16.67
N LYS A 97 -11.56 -9.14 16.90
CA LYS A 97 -11.64 -9.80 18.21
C LYS A 97 -10.86 -9.10 19.32
N ASP A 98 -9.73 -8.47 18.99
CA ASP A 98 -8.85 -7.76 19.93
C ASP A 98 -9.02 -6.24 19.91
N GLY A 99 -9.89 -5.70 19.06
CA GLY A 99 -10.08 -4.26 18.85
C GLY A 99 -8.88 -3.51 18.24
N LYS A 100 -7.76 -4.20 18.00
CA LYS A 100 -6.51 -3.62 17.48
C LYS A 100 -6.37 -3.79 15.97
N GLN A 101 -7.01 -4.81 15.42
CA GLN A 101 -6.99 -5.08 13.99
C GLN A 101 -7.87 -4.08 13.25
N LYS A 102 -7.35 -3.48 12.18
CA LYS A 102 -8.17 -2.66 11.28
C LYS A 102 -9.08 -3.55 10.46
N ALA A 103 -10.29 -3.05 10.18
CA ALA A 103 -11.20 -3.70 9.25
C ALA A 103 -10.50 -3.83 7.88
N PRO A 104 -10.51 -5.02 7.25
CA PRO A 104 -10.04 -5.11 5.88
C PRO A 104 -10.85 -4.18 4.97
N ALA A 105 -10.21 -3.56 3.96
CA ALA A 105 -10.93 -2.96 2.84
C ALA A 105 -11.84 -4.03 2.22
N GLU A 106 -13.09 -3.68 1.83
CA GLU A 106 -14.11 -4.64 1.35
C GLU A 106 -13.52 -5.84 0.60
N ILE A 107 -13.37 -6.98 1.29
CA ILE A 107 -12.87 -8.20 0.67
C ILE A 107 -14.09 -8.99 0.24
N LYS A 108 -14.46 -8.88 -1.03
CA LYS A 108 -15.40 -9.83 -1.65
C LYS A 108 -14.66 -11.14 -1.89
N ALA A 109 -14.62 -11.99 -0.87
CA ALA A 109 -14.18 -13.37 -1.05
C ALA A 109 -15.26 -14.14 -1.81
N VAL A 110 -14.86 -14.97 -2.78
CA VAL A 110 -15.79 -15.83 -3.53
C VAL A 110 -16.11 -17.05 -2.68
N PHE A 111 -17.25 -16.99 -2.00
CA PHE A 111 -17.91 -18.16 -1.45
C PHE A 111 -18.97 -18.62 -2.45
N GLU A 112 -19.38 -19.87 -2.36
CA GLU A 112 -20.49 -20.40 -3.15
C GLU A 112 -21.41 -21.24 -2.30
N LEU A 113 -22.71 -21.05 -2.49
CA LEU A 113 -23.70 -22.00 -2.00
C LEU A 113 -23.73 -23.17 -2.96
N TYR A 114 -23.47 -24.36 -2.46
CA TYR A 114 -23.58 -25.62 -3.18
C TYR A 114 -24.81 -26.37 -2.70
N ILE A 115 -25.75 -26.60 -3.60
CA ILE A 115 -27.02 -27.26 -3.31
C ILE A 115 -27.07 -28.55 -4.14
N LYS A 116 -26.97 -29.68 -3.44
CA LYS A 116 -26.96 -31.01 -4.02
C LYS A 116 -28.27 -31.73 -3.69
N ASN A 117 -28.85 -32.45 -4.65
CA ASN A 117 -29.96 -33.35 -4.38
C ASN A 117 -29.42 -34.78 -4.24
N VAL A 118 -29.36 -35.29 -3.01
CA VAL A 118 -28.94 -36.66 -2.71
C VAL A 118 -30.16 -37.47 -2.33
N SER A 119 -30.58 -38.39 -3.20
CA SER A 119 -31.69 -39.33 -2.92
C SER A 119 -33.00 -38.66 -2.49
N GLY A 120 -33.33 -37.49 -3.06
CA GLY A 120 -34.54 -36.73 -2.74
C GLY A 120 -34.42 -35.81 -1.53
N GLN A 121 -33.25 -35.73 -0.90
CA GLN A 121 -32.93 -34.73 0.12
C GLN A 121 -32.02 -33.65 -0.48
N THR A 122 -32.42 -32.39 -0.29
CA THR A 122 -31.61 -31.24 -0.68
C THR A 122 -30.60 -30.94 0.41
N GLU A 123 -29.32 -31.15 0.12
CA GLU A 123 -28.21 -30.78 0.99
C GLU A 123 -27.67 -29.42 0.57
N VAL A 124 -27.54 -28.51 1.53
CA VAL A 124 -27.01 -27.15 1.31
C VAL A 124 -25.68 -27.01 2.03
N SER A 125 -24.64 -26.62 1.31
CA SER A 125 -23.30 -26.37 1.83
C SER A 125 -22.79 -25.01 1.37
N ILE A 126 -21.96 -24.34 2.17
CA ILE A 126 -21.17 -23.20 1.72
C ILE A 126 -19.78 -23.73 1.36
N MET A 127 -19.35 -23.52 0.13
CA MET A 127 -17.99 -23.76 -0.32
C MET A 127 -17.23 -22.44 -0.36
N GLN A 128 -15.96 -22.50 0.00
CA GLN A 128 -15.03 -21.40 -0.08
C GLN A 128 -13.85 -21.82 -0.94
N PHE A 129 -13.56 -21.08 -1.99
CA PHE A 129 -12.43 -21.39 -2.85
C PHE A 129 -11.20 -20.58 -2.43
N MET A 130 -10.15 -21.28 -2.01
CA MET A 130 -8.85 -20.68 -1.69
C MET A 130 -8.01 -20.65 -2.96
N ASN A 131 -7.62 -19.47 -3.44
CA ASN A 131 -6.65 -19.34 -4.52
C ASN A 131 -5.25 -19.31 -3.91
N VAL A 132 -4.45 -20.34 -4.17
CA VAL A 132 -3.05 -20.43 -3.72
C VAL A 132 -2.21 -20.82 -4.94
N GLY A 133 -1.28 -19.94 -5.33
CA GLY A 133 -0.48 -20.14 -6.54
C GLY A 133 -1.29 -20.37 -7.82
N GLY A 134 -2.47 -19.74 -7.96
CA GLY A 134 -3.34 -19.84 -9.14
C GLY A 134 -4.25 -21.08 -9.18
N LYS A 135 -4.23 -21.92 -8.15
CA LYS A 135 -5.12 -23.10 -8.01
C LYS A 135 -6.18 -22.86 -6.95
N TYR A 136 -7.39 -23.34 -7.20
CA TYR A 136 -8.51 -23.24 -6.27
C TYR A 136 -8.67 -24.50 -5.42
N TYR A 137 -8.79 -24.33 -4.11
CA TYR A 137 -9.02 -25.41 -3.16
C TYR A 137 -10.34 -25.14 -2.42
N PRO A 138 -11.36 -26.00 -2.55
CA PRO A 138 -12.63 -25.81 -1.87
C PRO A 138 -12.50 -26.14 -0.37
N LEU A 139 -13.16 -25.33 0.47
CA LEU A 139 -13.43 -25.56 1.88
C LEU A 139 -14.94 -25.45 2.12
N ARG A 140 -15.56 -26.51 2.65
CA ARG A 140 -16.97 -26.77 2.82
C ARG A 140 -17.41 -26.55 4.28
N LEU A 141 -18.56 -25.89 4.39
CA LEU A 141 -19.29 -25.66 5.62
C LEU A 141 -20.74 -26.12 5.38
N THR A 142 -21.13 -27.29 5.88
CA THR A 142 -22.49 -27.81 5.69
C THR A 142 -23.51 -27.01 6.52
N LEU A 143 -24.63 -26.62 5.90
CA LEU A 143 -25.67 -25.78 6.52
C LEU A 143 -26.85 -26.57 7.11
N THR A 144 -26.94 -27.88 6.91
CA THR A 144 -28.11 -28.65 7.38
C THR A 144 -28.18 -28.69 8.91
N GLY A 145 -29.25 -28.09 9.44
CA GLY A 145 -29.49 -27.77 10.85
C GLY A 145 -29.85 -28.95 11.76
N GLU A 146 -29.51 -30.19 11.40
CA GLU A 146 -29.40 -31.18 12.46
C GLU A 146 -28.08 -30.93 13.20
N LEU A 147 -28.20 -30.70 14.51
CA LEU A 147 -27.17 -30.87 15.53
C LEU A 147 -26.40 -32.23 15.48
N LYS A 148 -26.48 -32.99 14.37
CA LYS A 148 -25.57 -34.07 14.00
C LYS A 148 -24.22 -33.58 13.48
N THR A 149 -24.08 -32.31 13.12
CA THR A 149 -22.78 -31.60 13.24
C THR A 149 -22.58 -31.05 14.66
N LYS A 150 -22.94 -31.82 15.68
CA LYS A 150 -21.87 -32.18 16.61
C LYS A 150 -20.77 -32.85 15.77
N LEU A 151 -19.86 -32.05 15.20
CA LEU A 151 -18.44 -32.40 15.31
C LEU A 151 -18.32 -32.82 16.77
N LYS A 152 -18.21 -34.13 17.05
CA LYS A 152 -18.49 -34.68 18.38
C LYS A 152 -17.61 -33.96 19.42
N ALA A 153 -18.09 -32.87 19.99
CA ALA A 153 -17.61 -32.28 21.23
C ALA A 153 -17.81 -33.28 22.38
N SER A 154 -18.49 -34.41 22.13
CA SER A 154 -18.56 -35.56 23.04
C SER A 154 -17.34 -36.47 23.02
N VAL A 155 -16.31 -36.25 22.19
CA VAL A 155 -15.02 -36.98 22.34
C VAL A 155 -14.06 -36.24 23.28
N PHE A 156 -14.24 -34.95 23.55
CA PHE A 156 -13.22 -34.14 24.24
C PHE A 156 -13.77 -33.47 25.50
N LYS A 157 -13.93 -34.26 26.56
CA LYS A 157 -13.68 -33.75 27.93
C LYS A 157 -13.16 -34.82 28.87
N LYS A 158 -13.55 -36.08 28.68
CA LYS A 158 -13.06 -37.20 29.49
C LYS A 158 -11.93 -37.97 28.82
N ASP A 159 -11.99 -38.16 27.50
CA ASP A 159 -11.01 -39.00 26.81
C ASP A 159 -9.67 -38.30 26.56
N VAL A 160 -9.60 -36.97 26.62
CA VAL A 160 -8.36 -36.22 26.29
C VAL A 160 -7.59 -35.73 27.49
N LEU A 161 -8.27 -35.58 28.64
CA LEU A 161 -7.60 -35.52 29.93
C LEU A 161 -7.09 -36.91 30.40
N SER A 162 -7.49 -38.00 29.72
CA SER A 162 -6.93 -39.34 29.93
C SER A 162 -5.85 -39.77 28.92
N ILE A 163 -5.45 -38.92 27.96
CA ILE A 163 -4.39 -39.26 26.99
C ILE A 163 -3.02 -38.89 27.57
N GLY A 164 -2.63 -39.67 28.58
CA GLY A 164 -1.28 -40.19 28.64
C GLY A 164 -1.25 -41.48 27.84
N GLY A 165 -0.62 -41.48 26.66
CA GLY A 165 -0.09 -42.72 26.08
C GLY A 165 -0.63 -43.23 24.73
N ASN A 166 -1.56 -42.57 24.01
CA ASN A 166 -1.96 -43.05 22.67
C ASN A 166 -2.52 -41.98 21.70
N GLY A 167 -2.13 -40.72 21.85
CA GLY A 167 -2.53 -39.62 20.94
C GLY A 167 -2.07 -39.77 19.48
N GLY A 168 -1.16 -40.71 19.20
CA GLY A 168 -0.68 -40.99 17.84
C GLY A 168 -1.72 -41.63 16.91
N LYS A 169 -2.73 -42.33 17.42
CA LYS A 169 -3.68 -43.07 16.55
C LYS A 169 -4.75 -42.18 15.91
N ILE A 170 -5.27 -41.18 16.61
CA ILE A 170 -6.29 -40.25 16.06
C ILE A 170 -5.65 -39.34 15.01
N LEU A 171 -4.45 -38.81 15.31
CA LEU A 171 -3.64 -38.09 14.32
C LEU A 171 -3.26 -39.01 13.14
N SER A 172 -2.89 -40.28 13.33
CA SER A 172 -2.55 -41.15 12.20
C SER A 172 -3.71 -41.45 11.24
N SER A 173 -4.97 -41.33 11.69
CA SER A 173 -6.14 -41.55 10.84
C SER A 173 -6.53 -40.32 10.02
N ALA A 174 -6.37 -39.12 10.57
CA ALA A 174 -6.52 -37.85 9.85
C ALA A 174 -5.32 -37.54 8.94
N PHE A 175 -4.15 -38.09 9.26
CA PHE A 175 -2.88 -37.94 8.53
C PHE A 175 -2.48 -39.22 7.77
N ASN A 176 -3.45 -40.01 7.31
CA ASN A 176 -3.16 -41.23 6.58
C ASN A 176 -2.64 -40.90 5.16
N LYS A 177 -1.32 -40.68 5.07
CA LYS A 177 -0.50 -40.51 3.86
C LYS A 177 -0.61 -39.15 3.14
N LYS A 178 0.37 -38.28 3.37
CA LYS A 178 0.80 -37.13 2.56
C LYS A 178 -0.21 -35.99 2.28
N MET A 179 -1.50 -36.13 2.57
CA MET A 179 -2.54 -35.13 2.26
C MET A 179 -3.55 -35.02 3.41
N ILE A 180 -4.08 -33.82 3.64
CA ILE A 180 -5.08 -33.53 4.69
C ILE A 180 -6.41 -33.27 4.01
N THR A 181 -7.48 -33.93 4.45
CA THR A 181 -8.83 -33.63 3.98
C THR A 181 -9.31 -32.35 4.60
N GLU A 182 -10.28 -31.74 3.94
CA GLU A 182 -10.89 -30.49 4.37
C GLU A 182 -11.53 -30.58 5.77
N SER A 183 -12.23 -31.68 6.05
CA SER A 183 -12.79 -31.96 7.37
C SER A 183 -11.71 -32.09 8.45
N GLY A 184 -10.56 -32.69 8.10
CA GLY A 184 -9.41 -32.81 8.99
C GLY A 184 -8.74 -31.46 9.28
N PHE A 185 -8.71 -30.56 8.30
CA PHE A 185 -8.22 -29.20 8.47
C PHE A 185 -9.07 -28.40 9.46
N MET A 186 -10.41 -28.48 9.35
CA MET A 186 -11.33 -27.79 10.26
C MET A 186 -11.26 -28.33 11.69
N GLU A 187 -11.13 -29.65 11.86
CA GLU A 187 -10.91 -30.25 13.18
C GLU A 187 -9.62 -29.72 13.81
N LEU A 188 -8.56 -29.60 13.01
CA LEU A 188 -7.27 -29.09 13.46
C LEU A 188 -7.33 -27.61 13.88
N ILE A 189 -8.05 -26.77 13.13
CA ILE A 189 -8.32 -25.38 13.53
C ILE A 189 -9.05 -25.31 14.87
N GLN A 190 -10.10 -26.11 15.03
CA GLN A 190 -10.88 -26.14 16.28
C GLN A 190 -10.03 -26.62 17.47
N MET A 191 -9.12 -27.56 17.24
CA MET A 191 -8.15 -28.00 18.25
C MET A 191 -7.14 -26.90 18.60
N SER A 192 -6.60 -26.20 17.60
CA SER A 192 -5.55 -25.19 17.79
C SER A 192 -6.07 -23.90 18.42
N TYR A 193 -7.29 -23.48 18.08
CA TYR A 193 -7.79 -22.16 18.46
C TYR A 193 -9.03 -22.19 19.36
N GLY A 194 -9.77 -23.31 19.39
CA GLY A 194 -10.99 -23.49 20.18
C GLY A 194 -12.23 -23.83 19.35
N SER A 195 -13.29 -24.32 20.00
CA SER A 195 -14.49 -24.87 19.34
C SER A 195 -15.49 -23.83 18.81
N ASN A 196 -15.18 -22.53 18.90
CA ASN A 196 -16.14 -21.46 18.59
C ASN A 196 -15.91 -20.82 17.21
N TYR A 197 -14.97 -21.32 16.40
CA TYR A 197 -14.77 -20.81 15.04
C TYR A 197 -15.68 -21.51 14.05
N LEU A 198 -16.24 -20.69 13.17
CA LEU A 198 -17.24 -21.07 12.20
C LEU A 198 -16.69 -21.08 10.77
N ALA A 199 -15.67 -20.27 10.50
CA ALA A 199 -15.07 -20.16 9.18
C ALA A 199 -13.58 -19.80 9.28
N VAL A 200 -12.83 -20.20 8.26
CA VAL A 200 -11.40 -19.90 8.11
C VAL A 200 -11.16 -19.42 6.69
N VAL A 201 -10.59 -18.24 6.54
CA VAL A 201 -10.16 -17.70 5.24
C VAL A 201 -8.65 -17.73 5.13
N ILE A 202 -8.14 -18.58 4.26
CA ILE A 202 -6.71 -18.60 3.93
C ILE A 202 -6.44 -17.55 2.84
N ARG A 203 -5.34 -16.82 3.02
CA ARG A 203 -4.85 -15.79 2.11
C ARG A 203 -3.36 -15.94 1.92
N GLU A 204 -2.93 -15.63 0.71
CA GLU A 204 -1.52 -15.46 0.36
C GLU A 204 -1.23 -13.96 0.28
N CYS A 205 -0.09 -13.54 0.82
CA CYS A 205 0.42 -12.19 0.68
C CYS A 205 0.86 -11.92 -0.77
N GLN A 206 0.96 -10.64 -1.14
CA GLN A 206 1.48 -10.28 -2.46
C GLN A 206 2.92 -10.81 -2.62
N MET A 207 3.30 -11.13 -3.86
CA MET A 207 4.60 -11.74 -4.15
C MET A 207 5.75 -10.92 -3.53
N GLY A 208 6.58 -11.59 -2.72
CA GLY A 208 7.73 -10.98 -2.03
C GLY A 208 7.42 -10.36 -0.67
N THR A 209 6.18 -10.43 -0.18
CA THR A 209 5.78 -9.92 1.15
C THR A 209 5.38 -11.05 2.11
N TRP A 210 5.54 -10.81 3.41
CA TRP A 210 5.24 -11.73 4.52
C TRP A 210 4.13 -11.14 5.40
N PHE A 211 3.30 -12.00 5.98
CA PHE A 211 2.27 -11.57 6.92
C PHE A 211 2.89 -11.15 8.25
N ASN A 212 2.73 -9.88 8.60
CA ASN A 212 3.16 -9.31 9.86
C ASN A 212 2.05 -9.45 10.92
N PRO A 213 2.17 -10.35 11.91
CA PRO A 213 1.13 -10.54 12.93
C PRO A 213 0.94 -9.31 13.83
N THR A 214 1.95 -8.46 13.95
CA THR A 214 1.89 -7.25 14.79
C THR A 214 1.02 -6.19 14.16
N THR A 215 1.16 -5.97 12.84
CA THR A 215 0.38 -4.98 12.10
C THR A 215 -0.87 -5.57 11.45
N CYS A 216 -0.97 -6.90 11.38
CA CYS A 216 -2.00 -7.65 10.66
C CYS A 216 -2.08 -7.28 9.17
N MET A 217 -0.93 -7.02 8.55
CA MET A 217 -0.80 -6.68 7.12
C MET A 217 0.34 -7.48 6.48
N CYS A 218 0.30 -7.62 5.16
CA CYS A 218 1.45 -8.09 4.41
C CYS A 218 2.49 -6.98 4.35
N ASP A 219 3.73 -7.29 4.69
CA ASP A 219 4.84 -6.36 4.81
C ASP A 219 6.10 -6.98 4.22
N TRP A 220 7.16 -6.20 4.04
CA TRP A 220 8.42 -6.72 3.54
C TRP A 220 9.10 -7.63 4.58
N PRO A 221 9.80 -8.70 4.16
CA PRO A 221 10.43 -9.66 5.06
C PRO A 221 11.25 -9.03 6.19
N GLU A 222 11.98 -7.96 5.91
CA GLU A 222 12.79 -7.23 6.90
C GLU A 222 11.98 -6.55 8.03
N ASN A 223 10.69 -6.31 7.80
CA ASN A 223 9.77 -5.71 8.77
C ASN A 223 8.96 -6.78 9.54
N VAL A 224 9.11 -8.05 9.17
CA VAL A 224 8.36 -9.16 9.76
C VAL A 224 9.29 -10.02 10.60
N ASP A 225 9.01 -10.08 11.89
CA ASP A 225 9.69 -11.00 12.81
C ASP A 225 9.07 -12.41 12.64
N SER A 226 9.32 -13.06 11.49
CA SER A 226 8.63 -14.31 11.14
C SER A 226 9.35 -15.54 11.71
N GLY A 227 8.67 -16.29 12.58
CA GLY A 227 9.02 -17.66 12.97
C GLY A 227 8.13 -18.74 12.34
N GLY A 228 7.30 -18.38 11.34
CA GLY A 228 6.34 -19.29 10.70
C GLY A 228 6.94 -20.12 9.56
N PHE A 229 6.35 -21.28 9.26
CA PHE A 229 6.79 -22.17 8.16
C PHE A 229 6.48 -21.59 6.76
N TYR A 230 5.38 -20.85 6.65
CA TYR A 230 4.90 -20.21 5.41
C TYR A 230 4.51 -18.76 5.73
N PRO A 231 5.49 -17.86 5.92
CA PRO A 231 5.24 -16.47 6.33
C PRO A 231 4.43 -15.68 5.29
N GLU A 232 4.42 -16.11 4.03
CA GLU A 232 3.60 -15.58 2.95
C GLU A 232 2.12 -15.96 3.05
N ILE A 233 1.73 -16.86 3.96
CA ILE A 233 0.35 -17.34 4.12
C ILE A 233 -0.19 -16.94 5.48
N PHE A 234 -1.42 -16.44 5.49
CA PHE A 234 -2.13 -16.13 6.73
C PHE A 234 -3.58 -16.58 6.68
N MET A 235 -4.19 -16.65 7.86
CA MET A 235 -5.57 -17.06 8.05
C MET A 235 -6.38 -15.94 8.70
N ILE A 236 -7.64 -15.86 8.33
CA ILE A 236 -8.66 -15.07 9.02
C ILE A 236 -9.64 -16.07 9.61
N ILE A 237 -9.65 -16.20 10.93
CA ILE A 237 -10.61 -17.06 11.62
C ILE A 237 -11.79 -16.23 12.12
N ILE A 238 -12.99 -16.78 12.04
CA ILE A 238 -14.23 -16.07 12.35
C ILE A 238 -15.03 -16.88 13.37
N ASP A 239 -15.41 -16.24 14.48
CA ASP A 239 -16.07 -16.91 15.60
C ASP A 239 -17.61 -16.77 15.59
N ALA A 240 -18.26 -17.57 16.44
CA ALA A 240 -19.71 -17.61 16.66
C ALA A 240 -20.35 -16.27 17.07
N ALA A 241 -19.54 -15.30 17.50
CA ALA A 241 -19.97 -13.95 17.86
C ALA A 241 -19.72 -12.92 16.75
N SER A 242 -19.44 -13.38 15.52
CA SER A 242 -19.12 -12.52 14.37
C SER A 242 -17.88 -11.66 14.59
N ASN A 243 -16.92 -12.14 15.38
CA ASN A 243 -15.60 -11.53 15.46
C ASN A 243 -14.63 -12.23 14.51
N TYR A 244 -13.69 -11.48 13.95
CA TYR A 244 -12.60 -12.02 13.17
C TYR A 244 -11.24 -11.81 13.83
N GLN A 245 -10.28 -12.65 13.48
CA GLN A 245 -8.89 -12.51 13.88
C GLN A 245 -7.95 -12.95 12.76
N TYR A 246 -7.00 -12.08 12.40
CA TYR A 246 -5.87 -12.47 11.56
C TYR A 246 -4.85 -13.28 12.36
N LEU A 247 -4.33 -14.34 11.75
CA LEU A 247 -3.35 -15.23 12.35
C LEU A 247 -2.30 -15.64 11.30
N PRO A 248 -1.01 -15.75 11.70
CA PRO A 248 -0.04 -16.47 10.90
C PRO A 248 -0.54 -17.89 10.62
N TYR A 249 -0.23 -18.41 9.43
CA TYR A 249 -0.52 -19.81 9.12
C TYR A 249 0.45 -20.72 9.93
N PRO A 250 -0.02 -21.41 10.98
CA PRO A 250 0.87 -22.07 11.94
C PRO A 250 1.27 -23.48 11.50
N PHE A 251 0.70 -23.99 10.40
CA PHE A 251 0.79 -25.39 10.05
C PHE A 251 2.04 -25.67 9.22
N SER A 252 2.66 -26.82 9.48
CA SER A 252 3.88 -27.24 8.80
C SER A 252 3.65 -27.81 7.38
N PHE A 253 2.40 -27.82 6.90
CA PHE A 253 2.06 -28.27 5.55
C PHE A 253 1.51 -27.09 4.75
N HIS A 254 1.90 -27.00 3.48
CA HIS A 254 1.40 -25.97 2.58
C HIS A 254 -0.08 -26.21 2.25
N PRO A 255 -0.94 -25.17 2.17
CA PRO A 255 -2.37 -25.33 1.85
C PRO A 255 -2.65 -26.11 0.56
N SER A 256 -1.73 -26.08 -0.42
CA SER A 256 -1.84 -26.87 -1.65
C SER A 256 -1.80 -28.40 -1.45
N SER A 257 -1.43 -28.85 -0.25
CA SER A 257 -1.45 -30.26 0.16
C SER A 257 -2.81 -30.70 0.72
N ILE A 258 -3.76 -29.76 0.83
CA ILE A 258 -5.15 -30.06 1.17
C ILE A 258 -5.81 -30.62 -0.09
N THR A 259 -6.29 -31.85 0.01
CA THR A 259 -7.03 -32.47 -1.11
C THR A 259 -8.50 -32.14 -1.01
N PRO A 260 -9.14 -31.73 -2.13
CA PRO A 260 -10.58 -31.68 -2.21
C PRO A 260 -11.17 -33.06 -1.90
N ASP A 261 -12.28 -33.11 -1.19
CA ASP A 261 -13.06 -34.35 -1.11
C ASP A 261 -13.57 -34.70 -2.52
N PRO A 262 -13.49 -35.97 -2.97
CA PRO A 262 -13.69 -36.39 -4.36
C PRO A 262 -15.13 -36.22 -4.90
N GLU A 263 -16.02 -35.60 -4.14
CA GLU A 263 -17.45 -35.47 -4.42
C GLU A 263 -17.84 -34.07 -4.98
N TYR A 264 -16.88 -33.17 -5.21
CA TYR A 264 -17.13 -31.74 -5.43
C TYR A 264 -16.49 -31.15 -6.70
N PRO A 265 -17.03 -30.04 -7.25
CA PRO A 265 -16.55 -29.42 -8.49
C PRO A 265 -15.12 -28.87 -8.38
N GLU A 266 -14.39 -28.87 -9.51
CA GLU A 266 -12.95 -28.56 -9.56
C GLU A 266 -12.60 -27.07 -9.38
N GLY A 267 -13.56 -26.14 -9.47
CA GLY A 267 -13.27 -24.69 -9.34
C GLY A 267 -14.51 -23.80 -9.32
N PRO A 268 -14.37 -22.49 -8.99
CA PRO A 268 -15.48 -21.56 -8.76
C PRO A 268 -16.27 -21.20 -10.03
N ILE A 269 -17.52 -20.74 -9.88
CA ILE A 269 -18.37 -20.17 -10.91
C ILE A 269 -17.66 -18.96 -11.53
N GLY A 270 -17.44 -19.00 -12.84
CA GLY A 270 -16.70 -17.97 -13.57
C GLY A 270 -15.17 -18.10 -13.49
N GLY A 271 -14.65 -19.08 -12.73
CA GLY A 271 -13.22 -19.41 -12.70
C GLY A 271 -12.88 -20.56 -13.64
N GLY A 272 -13.09 -20.39 -14.96
CA GLY A 272 -12.47 -21.20 -16.04
C GLY A 272 -12.57 -22.74 -16.00
N GLY A 273 -13.30 -23.36 -15.07
CA GLY A 273 -13.33 -24.80 -14.84
C GLY A 273 -14.70 -25.42 -15.17
N ASN A 274 -14.70 -26.30 -16.16
CA ASN A 274 -15.87 -26.93 -16.79
C ASN A 274 -16.65 -27.89 -15.88
N THR A 275 -17.98 -27.74 -15.85
CA THR A 275 -18.93 -28.84 -15.69
C THR A 275 -20.21 -28.51 -16.48
N GLY A 276 -20.38 -29.10 -17.68
CA GLY A 276 -21.71 -29.49 -18.19
C GLY A 276 -22.16 -28.93 -19.52
N GLY A 277 -21.89 -29.66 -20.60
CA GLY A 277 -22.45 -29.40 -21.94
C GLY A 277 -21.54 -28.61 -22.89
N ASN A 278 -20.35 -28.23 -22.45
CA ASN A 278 -19.50 -27.29 -23.17
C ASN A 278 -18.74 -27.95 -24.31
N VAL A 279 -19.19 -27.67 -25.54
CA VAL A 279 -18.20 -27.23 -26.53
C VAL A 279 -17.38 -26.14 -25.86
N ASP A 280 -16.07 -26.36 -25.79
CA ASP A 280 -15.17 -25.29 -25.42
C ASP A 280 -15.35 -24.10 -26.36
N CYS A 281 -14.72 -22.97 -26.06
CA CYS A 281 -14.84 -21.80 -26.94
C CYS A 281 -14.38 -22.06 -28.39
N ALA A 282 -13.72 -23.19 -28.67
CA ALA A 282 -13.28 -23.62 -29.99
C ALA A 282 -14.27 -24.60 -30.65
N GLY A 283 -15.42 -24.84 -30.04
CA GLY A 283 -16.42 -25.76 -30.59
C GLY A 283 -16.08 -27.23 -30.36
N VAL A 284 -15.14 -27.56 -29.47
CA VAL A 284 -14.76 -28.95 -29.17
C VAL A 284 -15.50 -29.42 -27.93
N THR A 285 -16.38 -30.40 -28.12
CA THR A 285 -17.14 -31.02 -27.02
C THR A 285 -16.19 -31.68 -26.04
N GLY A 286 -16.20 -31.23 -24.78
CA GLY A 286 -15.25 -31.71 -23.76
C GLY A 286 -13.81 -31.21 -23.96
N GLY A 287 -13.62 -30.21 -24.83
CA GLY A 287 -12.33 -29.54 -24.98
C GLY A 287 -11.99 -28.67 -23.77
N THR A 288 -10.71 -28.37 -23.61
CA THR A 288 -10.20 -27.57 -22.48
C THR A 288 -9.98 -26.11 -22.85
N ALA A 289 -10.45 -25.66 -24.02
CA ALA A 289 -10.38 -24.25 -24.35
C ALA A 289 -11.40 -23.43 -23.53
N HIS A 290 -11.10 -22.17 -23.24
CA HIS A 290 -12.00 -21.25 -22.54
C HIS A 290 -11.92 -19.85 -23.17
N MET A 291 -13.04 -19.12 -23.16
CA MET A 291 -13.06 -17.74 -23.65
C MET A 291 -12.29 -16.86 -22.66
N ALA A 292 -11.39 -16.06 -23.18
CA ALA A 292 -10.70 -14.97 -22.50
C ALA A 292 -10.82 -13.68 -23.33
N ASP A 293 -10.31 -12.57 -22.80
CA ASP A 293 -10.44 -11.25 -23.44
C ASP A 293 -9.77 -11.17 -24.82
N CYS A 294 -8.78 -12.04 -25.09
CA CYS A 294 -8.11 -12.17 -26.38
C CYS A 294 -8.74 -13.21 -27.33
N GLY A 295 -9.88 -13.80 -26.95
CA GLY A 295 -10.52 -14.89 -27.69
C GLY A 295 -10.40 -16.25 -26.99
N CYS A 296 -10.57 -17.31 -27.77
CA CYS A 296 -10.59 -18.68 -27.26
C CYS A 296 -9.18 -19.23 -27.04
N ILE A 297 -8.83 -19.61 -25.80
CA ILE A 297 -7.50 -20.08 -25.40
C ILE A 297 -7.55 -21.48 -24.76
N GLY A 298 -6.52 -22.31 -24.94
CA GLY A 298 -6.46 -23.69 -24.42
C GLY A 298 -6.99 -24.78 -25.38
N GLY A 299 -7.03 -26.05 -24.95
CA GLY A 299 -7.53 -27.16 -25.76
C GLY A 299 -6.67 -27.54 -26.97
N THR A 300 -7.33 -27.96 -28.05
CA THR A 300 -6.70 -28.32 -29.34
C THR A 300 -6.37 -27.13 -30.23
N THR A 301 -6.68 -25.90 -29.79
CA THR A 301 -6.37 -24.66 -30.55
C THR A 301 -4.87 -24.39 -30.62
N GLY A 302 -4.08 -24.93 -29.68
CA GLY A 302 -2.65 -24.63 -29.53
C GLY A 302 -2.35 -23.23 -29.01
N ILE A 303 -3.39 -22.42 -28.74
CA ILE A 303 -3.26 -21.07 -28.18
C ILE A 303 -3.09 -21.23 -26.67
N GLN A 304 -1.89 -20.99 -26.15
CA GLN A 304 -1.69 -20.83 -24.70
C GLN A 304 -2.18 -19.45 -24.28
N ASN A 305 -2.37 -19.21 -22.97
CA ASN A 305 -2.97 -18.01 -22.35
C ASN A 305 -2.81 -16.71 -23.15
N CYS A 306 -3.76 -15.78 -23.06
CA CYS A 306 -3.69 -14.48 -23.75
C CYS A 306 -2.33 -13.77 -23.58
N ASP A 307 -1.72 -13.98 -22.43
CA ASP A 307 -0.45 -13.40 -21.99
C ASP A 307 0.78 -14.14 -22.57
N GLN A 308 0.59 -15.27 -23.26
CA GLN A 308 1.64 -16.14 -23.80
C GLN A 308 1.78 -16.08 -25.33
N MET A 309 0.89 -15.40 -26.05
CA MET A 309 1.09 -15.17 -27.49
C MET A 309 1.89 -13.90 -27.79
N CYS A 310 1.90 -12.95 -26.85
CA CYS A 310 2.76 -11.80 -26.91
C CYS A 310 3.50 -11.64 -25.60
N THR A 311 4.81 -11.42 -25.65
CA THR A 311 5.57 -11.02 -24.47
C THR A 311 6.14 -9.64 -24.71
N VAL A 312 6.00 -8.76 -23.72
CA VAL A 312 6.76 -7.51 -23.64
C VAL A 312 7.53 -7.55 -22.34
N SER A 313 8.85 -7.51 -22.44
CA SER A 313 9.73 -7.34 -21.29
C SER A 313 10.65 -6.16 -21.52
N ALA A 314 11.05 -5.51 -20.43
CA ALA A 314 12.02 -4.44 -20.49
C ALA A 314 13.08 -4.62 -19.42
N MET A 315 14.32 -4.31 -19.79
CA MET A 315 15.44 -4.34 -18.88
C MET A 315 16.08 -2.95 -18.82
N LEU A 316 15.99 -2.33 -17.65
CA LEU A 316 16.61 -1.05 -17.36
C LEU A 316 18.08 -1.28 -16.97
N SER A 317 18.98 -0.59 -17.65
CA SER A 317 20.41 -0.59 -17.38
C SER A 317 20.69 -0.18 -15.94
N SER A 318 21.70 -0.78 -15.32
CA SER A 318 22.14 -0.35 -13.99
C SER A 318 22.58 1.11 -14.02
N ILE A 319 22.25 1.82 -12.94
CA ILE A 319 22.75 3.16 -12.66
C ILE A 319 23.75 3.10 -11.52
N ALA A 320 24.53 4.16 -11.34
CA ALA A 320 25.38 4.28 -10.16
C ALA A 320 24.51 4.19 -8.90
N SER A 321 24.92 3.36 -7.94
CA SER A 321 24.21 3.19 -6.66
C SER A 321 24.23 4.46 -5.80
N THR A 322 25.05 5.44 -6.15
CA THR A 322 25.12 6.74 -5.50
C THR A 322 25.38 7.83 -6.55
N VAL A 323 24.62 8.92 -6.48
CA VAL A 323 24.68 10.06 -7.41
C VAL A 323 24.58 11.36 -6.62
N ARG A 324 25.16 12.46 -7.14
CA ARG A 324 25.06 13.76 -6.46
C ARG A 324 23.76 14.46 -6.88
N PRO A 325 23.14 15.26 -6.00
CA PRO A 325 22.14 16.24 -6.44
C PRO A 325 22.69 17.12 -7.57
N GLY A 326 21.86 17.42 -8.57
CA GLY A 326 22.24 18.11 -9.80
C GLY A 326 23.06 17.27 -10.79
N THR A 327 23.32 15.99 -10.51
CA THR A 327 23.95 15.09 -11.48
C THR A 327 22.93 14.66 -12.52
N ASN A 328 23.32 14.78 -13.78
CA ASN A 328 22.64 14.20 -14.91
C ASN A 328 22.89 12.68 -14.95
N ILE A 329 21.82 11.90 -14.86
CA ILE A 329 21.87 10.45 -15.08
C ILE A 329 21.31 10.09 -16.45
N ASN A 330 21.81 8.97 -16.99
CA ASN A 330 21.26 8.38 -18.21
C ASN A 330 20.54 7.09 -17.83
N LEU A 331 19.27 6.99 -18.21
CA LEU A 331 18.45 5.80 -18.06
C LEU A 331 18.28 5.17 -19.43
N ASN A 332 18.63 3.89 -19.58
CA ASN A 332 18.47 3.19 -20.84
C ASN A 332 17.76 1.87 -20.61
N ALA A 333 16.64 1.66 -21.29
CA ALA A 333 15.89 0.42 -21.23
C ALA A 333 15.89 -0.28 -22.58
N THR A 334 16.21 -1.57 -22.58
CA THR A 334 16.04 -2.45 -23.74
C THR A 334 14.70 -3.17 -23.61
N ILE A 335 13.85 -3.01 -24.62
CA ILE A 335 12.52 -3.61 -24.71
C ILE A 335 12.61 -4.81 -25.67
N THR A 336 12.11 -5.96 -25.21
CA THR A 336 11.99 -7.17 -26.02
C THR A 336 10.51 -7.48 -26.21
N THR A 337 10.08 -7.58 -27.47
CA THR A 337 8.72 -7.95 -27.82
C THR A 337 8.69 -9.28 -28.57
N SER A 338 7.71 -10.12 -28.32
CA SER A 338 7.38 -11.28 -29.17
C SER A 338 5.89 -11.27 -29.52
N GLY A 339 5.51 -11.84 -30.65
CA GLY A 339 4.12 -11.89 -31.12
C GLY A 339 3.64 -10.59 -31.78
N ALA A 340 2.31 -10.45 -31.90
CA ALA A 340 1.65 -9.30 -32.49
C ALA A 340 1.46 -8.17 -31.47
N VAL A 341 2.57 -7.53 -31.11
CA VAL A 341 2.63 -6.41 -30.16
C VAL A 341 2.69 -5.08 -30.91
N SER A 342 1.93 -4.09 -30.43
CA SER A 342 2.16 -2.69 -30.73
C SER A 342 2.32 -1.93 -29.42
N ILE A 343 3.47 -1.26 -29.22
CA ILE A 343 3.70 -0.42 -28.05
C ILE A 343 2.97 0.91 -28.28
N THR A 344 2.07 1.28 -27.38
CA THR A 344 1.24 2.49 -27.48
C THR A 344 1.81 3.64 -26.68
N ASP A 345 2.46 3.36 -25.55
CA ASP A 345 3.09 4.39 -24.71
C ASP A 345 4.28 3.84 -23.90
N LYS A 346 5.20 4.72 -23.52
CA LYS A 346 6.38 4.43 -22.69
C LYS A 346 6.67 5.62 -21.80
N ALA A 347 6.88 5.38 -20.50
CA ALA A 347 7.19 6.45 -19.55
C ALA A 347 8.10 5.95 -18.42
N PHE A 348 9.15 6.71 -18.10
CA PHE A 348 9.92 6.44 -16.89
C PHE A 348 9.17 6.97 -15.66
N GLU A 349 9.13 6.16 -14.62
CA GLU A 349 8.56 6.53 -13.32
C GLU A 349 9.69 6.57 -12.27
N VAL A 350 9.58 7.52 -11.34
CA VAL A 350 10.48 7.62 -10.18
C VAL A 350 9.69 7.42 -8.90
N TYR A 351 10.19 6.55 -8.02
CA TYR A 351 9.69 6.38 -6.66
C TYR A 351 10.38 7.37 -5.74
N TYR A 352 9.61 8.30 -5.17
CA TYR A 352 10.08 9.31 -4.23
C TYR A 352 8.98 9.60 -3.20
N GLN A 353 9.35 9.67 -1.91
CA GLN A 353 8.41 9.91 -0.80
C GLN A 353 7.18 9.00 -0.84
N ASP A 354 7.43 7.69 -0.94
CA ASP A 354 6.41 6.64 -0.93
C ASP A 354 5.39 6.67 -2.07
N THR A 355 5.69 7.41 -3.14
CA THR A 355 4.81 7.55 -4.30
C THR A 355 5.60 7.39 -5.59
N TRP A 356 5.01 6.72 -6.58
CA TRP A 356 5.50 6.72 -7.97
C TRP A 356 5.00 7.98 -8.67
N LEU A 357 5.92 8.79 -9.17
CA LEU A 357 5.63 10.03 -9.88
C LEU A 357 5.95 9.85 -11.38
N GLU A 358 4.96 10.11 -12.21
CA GLU A 358 5.05 10.09 -13.68
C GLU A 358 5.38 11.53 -14.16
N GLY A 359 6.37 11.69 -15.04
CA GLY A 359 6.70 12.99 -15.63
C GLY A 359 7.44 14.00 -14.74
N SER A 360 7.94 13.61 -13.57
CA SER A 360 8.63 14.51 -12.61
C SER A 360 10.14 14.64 -12.84
N ILE A 361 10.66 14.18 -13.97
CA ILE A 361 12.07 14.35 -14.33
C ILE A 361 12.10 15.34 -15.51
N LYS A 362 12.91 16.41 -15.39
CA LYS A 362 13.15 17.34 -16.50
C LYS A 362 14.17 16.72 -17.45
N PHE A 363 13.94 16.81 -18.76
CA PHE A 363 14.80 16.18 -19.77
C PHE A 363 15.13 17.15 -20.91
N ASP A 364 16.33 17.00 -21.48
CA ASP A 364 16.76 17.74 -22.67
C ASP A 364 16.37 17.02 -23.98
N THR A 365 16.49 15.69 -24.04
CA THR A 365 16.13 14.89 -25.23
C THR A 365 15.70 13.48 -24.87
N GLU A 366 14.56 13.06 -25.42
CA GLU A 366 14.04 11.69 -25.35
C GLU A 366 14.47 10.94 -26.62
N PHE A 367 14.91 9.70 -26.47
CA PHE A 367 15.37 8.89 -27.59
C PHE A 367 14.65 7.54 -27.64
N ASP A 368 13.70 7.42 -28.57
CA ASP A 368 13.01 6.18 -28.88
C ASP A 368 13.54 5.60 -30.21
N GLN A 369 14.23 4.47 -30.12
CA GLN A 369 14.66 3.67 -31.29
C GLN A 369 13.93 2.32 -31.34
N GLY A 370 12.62 2.33 -31.09
CA GLY A 370 11.77 1.16 -31.15
C GLY A 370 11.98 0.26 -29.94
N ASN A 371 13.06 -0.54 -29.96
CA ASN A 371 13.41 -1.50 -28.90
C ASN A 371 14.32 -0.91 -27.83
N THR A 372 14.78 0.32 -28.01
CA THR A 372 15.60 1.03 -27.01
C THR A 372 14.88 2.31 -26.64
N TYR A 373 14.64 2.50 -25.35
CA TYR A 373 14.04 3.71 -24.82
C TYR A 373 15.00 4.32 -23.80
N ALA A 374 15.55 5.47 -24.14
CA ALA A 374 16.58 6.12 -23.35
C ALA A 374 16.22 7.56 -23.00
N ILE A 375 16.56 7.92 -21.77
CA ILE A 375 16.56 9.29 -21.29
C ILE A 375 17.99 9.68 -20.99
N ASN A 376 18.44 10.73 -21.65
CA ASN A 376 19.74 11.33 -21.39
C ASN A 376 19.56 12.59 -20.55
N ASN A 377 20.53 12.83 -19.65
CA ASN A 377 20.58 14.01 -18.81
C ASN A 377 19.35 14.21 -17.91
N ALA A 378 18.83 13.14 -17.32
CA ALA A 378 17.84 13.27 -16.26
C ALA A 378 18.50 13.87 -15.01
N GLU A 379 18.15 15.11 -14.68
CA GLU A 379 18.70 15.81 -13.52
C GLU A 379 18.05 15.33 -12.22
N ILE A 380 18.86 14.83 -11.28
CA ILE A 380 18.40 14.43 -9.96
C ILE A 380 18.52 15.61 -9.00
N ASN A 381 17.42 16.31 -8.72
CA ASN A 381 17.42 17.46 -7.80
C ASN A 381 16.88 17.14 -6.41
N VAL A 382 16.73 15.86 -6.08
CA VAL A 382 16.18 15.40 -4.81
C VAL A 382 17.19 14.53 -4.07
N LEU A 383 17.19 14.63 -2.74
CA LEU A 383 18.03 13.86 -1.83
C LEU A 383 17.29 12.61 -1.34
N GLY A 384 18.04 11.52 -1.12
CA GLY A 384 17.52 10.27 -0.55
C GLY A 384 17.51 9.09 -1.52
N ALA A 385 16.82 8.02 -1.12
CA ALA A 385 16.66 6.82 -1.94
C ALA A 385 15.69 7.10 -3.08
N LEU A 386 16.11 6.76 -4.29
CA LEU A 386 15.31 6.89 -5.50
C LEU A 386 15.28 5.53 -6.19
N LYS A 387 14.09 5.14 -6.63
CA LYS A 387 13.92 3.98 -7.51
C LYS A 387 13.40 4.44 -8.85
N TYR A 388 13.90 3.83 -9.91
CA TYR A 388 13.45 4.09 -11.28
C TYR A 388 12.95 2.81 -11.91
N ARG A 389 11.91 2.92 -12.71
CA ARG A 389 11.42 1.86 -13.60
C ARG A 389 10.88 2.47 -14.89
N LEU A 390 10.83 1.67 -15.94
CA LEU A 390 10.11 2.00 -17.16
C LEU A 390 8.72 1.36 -17.12
N LYS A 391 7.67 2.16 -17.29
CA LYS A 391 6.30 1.72 -17.57
C LYS A 391 6.10 1.65 -19.08
N ILE A 392 5.51 0.56 -19.55
CA ILE A 392 5.21 0.33 -20.97
C ILE A 392 3.73 -0.02 -21.10
N ILE A 393 3.02 0.74 -21.91
CA ILE A 393 1.64 0.44 -22.33
C ILE A 393 1.72 -0.12 -23.74
N TYR A 394 1.07 -1.26 -23.96
CA TYR A 394 1.10 -1.94 -25.25
C TYR A 394 -0.23 -2.59 -25.54
N THR A 395 -0.54 -2.78 -26.82
CA THR A 395 -1.62 -3.64 -27.26
C THR A 395 -1.06 -4.98 -27.74
N CYS A 396 -1.59 -6.09 -27.21
CA CYS A 396 -1.40 -7.42 -27.78
C CYS A 396 -2.74 -7.89 -28.35
N ASN A 397 -2.78 -8.23 -29.63
CA ASN A 397 -4.00 -8.68 -30.31
C ASN A 397 -5.20 -7.71 -30.12
N GLY A 398 -4.93 -6.40 -30.04
CA GLY A 398 -5.95 -5.37 -29.84
C GLY A 398 -6.39 -5.14 -28.39
N VAL A 399 -5.86 -5.88 -27.42
CA VAL A 399 -6.11 -5.66 -25.98
C VAL A 399 -4.97 -4.85 -25.38
N GLU A 400 -5.29 -3.75 -24.72
CA GLU A 400 -4.32 -2.91 -24.01
C GLU A 400 -3.89 -3.55 -22.68
N SER A 401 -2.59 -3.56 -22.44
CA SER A 401 -1.92 -4.10 -21.26
C SER A 401 -0.78 -3.19 -20.82
N THR A 402 -0.40 -3.28 -19.55
CA THR A 402 0.74 -2.54 -18.97
C THR A 402 1.77 -3.51 -18.40
N THR A 403 3.05 -3.23 -18.61
CA THR A 403 4.17 -3.95 -17.99
C THR A 403 5.24 -2.98 -17.50
N TYR A 404 6.14 -3.46 -16.65
CA TYR A 404 7.22 -2.67 -16.05
C TYR A 404 8.58 -3.34 -16.25
N SER A 405 9.63 -2.54 -16.36
CA SER A 405 11.01 -3.04 -16.29
C SER A 405 11.38 -3.49 -14.88
N ASN A 406 12.57 -4.08 -14.73
CA ASN A 406 13.20 -4.15 -13.41
C ASN A 406 13.36 -2.75 -12.79
N GLU A 407 13.34 -2.70 -11.46
CA GLU A 407 13.68 -1.50 -10.71
C GLU A 407 15.21 -1.34 -10.64
N VAL A 408 15.66 -0.09 -10.74
CA VAL A 408 17.05 0.27 -10.43
C VAL A 408 17.04 1.32 -9.33
N ASN A 409 17.93 1.13 -8.35
CA ASN A 409 18.00 1.98 -7.18
C ASN A 409 19.23 2.88 -7.26
N THR A 410 19.08 4.13 -6.87
CA THR A 410 20.21 5.00 -6.53
C THR A 410 19.94 5.72 -5.22
N TYR A 411 21.01 6.21 -4.63
CA TYR A 411 20.94 7.02 -3.43
C TYR A 411 21.58 8.38 -3.70
N SER A 412 20.78 9.44 -3.61
CA SER A 412 21.27 10.80 -3.73
C SER A 412 21.76 11.28 -2.36
N ARG A 413 23.08 11.48 -2.20
CA ARG A 413 23.69 11.95 -0.94
C ARG A 413 24.86 12.88 -1.18
N TYR A 414 25.15 13.71 -0.19
CA TYR A 414 26.45 14.36 -0.02
C TYR A 414 27.42 13.39 0.65
N THR A 415 28.65 13.26 0.15
CA THR A 415 29.74 12.66 0.93
C THR A 415 30.22 13.64 2.01
N SER A 416 30.85 13.13 3.08
CA SER A 416 31.41 13.98 4.15
C SER A 416 32.40 15.02 3.62
N THR A 417 33.24 14.64 2.66
CA THR A 417 34.19 15.55 2.00
C THR A 417 33.49 16.65 1.22
N GLU A 418 32.39 16.34 0.52
CA GLU A 418 31.62 17.31 -0.25
C GLU A 418 30.84 18.26 0.66
N PHE A 419 30.22 17.75 1.71
CA PHE A 419 29.57 18.57 2.74
C PHE A 419 30.57 19.56 3.36
N LEU A 420 31.77 19.10 3.71
CA LEU A 420 32.81 19.98 4.26
C LEU A 420 33.26 21.06 3.26
N SER A 421 33.33 20.72 1.96
CA SER A 421 33.64 21.69 0.90
C SER A 421 32.54 22.74 0.75
N GLU A 422 31.28 22.32 0.73
CA GLU A 422 30.14 23.24 0.65
C GLU A 422 30.03 24.11 1.90
N PHE A 423 30.21 23.52 3.08
CA PHE A 423 30.26 24.23 4.35
C PHE A 423 31.34 25.32 4.34
N ALA A 424 32.57 24.99 3.93
CA ALA A 424 33.66 25.95 3.80
C ALA A 424 33.37 27.06 2.77
N SER A 425 32.72 26.71 1.66
CA SER A 425 32.27 27.67 0.64
C SER A 425 31.24 28.64 1.21
N GLN A 426 30.23 28.15 1.94
CA GLN A 426 29.22 29.00 2.59
C GLN A 426 29.82 29.90 3.68
N MET A 427 30.76 29.40 4.50
CA MET A 427 31.47 30.23 5.48
C MET A 427 32.21 31.40 4.80
N SER A 428 32.82 31.12 3.65
CA SER A 428 33.53 32.13 2.87
C SER A 428 32.57 33.15 2.25
N SER A 429 31.44 32.68 1.69
CA SER A 429 30.38 33.53 1.15
C SER A 429 29.77 34.46 2.20
N ALA A 430 29.45 33.93 3.39
CA ALA A 430 28.93 34.72 4.50
C ALA A 430 29.92 35.83 4.92
N TRP A 431 31.22 35.53 5.01
CA TRP A 431 32.22 36.57 5.27
C TRP A 431 32.28 37.64 4.17
N SER A 432 32.28 37.24 2.90
CA SER A 432 32.24 38.19 1.78
C SER A 432 31.00 39.10 1.83
N GLN A 433 29.85 38.55 2.21
CA GLN A 433 28.61 39.32 2.37
C GLN A 433 28.67 40.28 3.55
N THR A 434 29.27 39.87 4.68
CA THR A 434 29.52 40.74 5.84
C THR A 434 30.40 41.93 5.46
N VAL A 435 31.50 41.69 4.75
CA VAL A 435 32.38 42.74 4.24
C VAL A 435 31.65 43.67 3.27
N ALA A 436 30.91 43.10 2.31
CA ALA A 436 30.16 43.86 1.32
C ALA A 436 29.09 44.74 1.98
N SER A 437 28.32 44.20 2.93
CA SER A 437 27.27 44.92 3.66
C SER A 437 27.84 46.07 4.49
N THR A 438 28.95 45.82 5.19
CA THR A 438 29.66 46.82 5.99
C THR A 438 30.25 47.94 5.12
N THR A 439 30.74 47.59 3.92
CA THR A 439 31.28 48.57 2.97
C THR A 439 30.18 49.42 2.32
N ALA A 440 29.05 48.80 1.97
CA ALA A 440 27.91 49.48 1.37
C ALA A 440 27.20 50.41 2.35
N SER A 441 27.17 50.06 3.64
CA SER A 441 26.46 50.81 4.69
C SER A 441 27.42 51.23 5.80
N GLN A 442 28.32 52.16 5.47
CA GLN A 442 29.31 52.70 6.40
C GLN A 442 28.64 53.26 7.67
N GLY A 443 29.26 53.03 8.83
CA GLY A 443 28.69 53.41 10.12
C GLY A 443 27.63 52.43 10.67
N THR A 444 27.40 51.31 9.97
CA THR A 444 26.53 50.22 10.43
C THR A 444 27.23 48.86 10.36
N LYS A 445 26.76 47.93 11.19
CA LYS A 445 27.30 46.60 11.42
C LYS A 445 26.28 45.55 10.99
N PHE A 446 26.78 44.51 10.33
CA PHE A 446 26.00 43.35 9.88
C PHE A 446 26.74 42.07 10.22
N GLU A 447 25.98 41.06 10.58
CA GLU A 447 26.48 39.69 10.67
C GLU A 447 25.74 38.86 9.64
N HIS A 448 26.49 37.98 8.99
CA HIS A 448 25.92 36.97 8.12
C HIS A 448 26.24 35.60 8.70
N GLY A 449 25.32 34.67 8.50
CA GLY A 449 25.45 33.32 9.01
C GLY A 449 24.50 32.36 8.32
N PHE A 450 24.55 31.11 8.72
CA PHE A 450 23.65 30.07 8.24
C PHE A 450 23.53 28.97 9.30
N ALA A 451 22.45 28.20 9.21
CA ALA A 451 22.20 27.07 10.10
C ALA A 451 22.44 25.74 9.37
N VAL A 452 22.86 24.75 10.14
CA VAL A 452 23.01 23.36 9.70
C VAL A 452 21.84 22.59 10.29
N TYR A 453 21.05 21.93 9.45
CA TYR A 453 19.88 21.18 9.86
C TYR A 453 20.07 19.70 9.59
N TYR A 454 19.56 18.87 10.49
CA TYR A 454 19.20 17.50 10.16
C TYR A 454 17.73 17.47 9.74
N ARG A 455 17.47 16.92 8.55
CA ARG A 455 16.12 16.68 8.06
C ARG A 455 15.72 15.23 8.33
N ALA A 456 14.75 15.03 9.23
CA ALA A 456 14.26 13.70 9.57
C ALA A 456 13.67 12.96 8.35
N ALA A 457 12.99 13.67 7.44
CA ALA A 457 12.37 13.10 6.25
C ALA A 457 13.39 12.49 5.28
N THR A 458 14.57 13.09 5.13
CA THR A 458 15.63 12.63 4.20
C THR A 458 16.78 11.93 4.93
N ARG A 459 16.74 11.91 6.27
CA ARG A 459 17.81 11.44 7.16
C ARG A 459 19.18 12.05 6.81
N ASN A 460 19.20 13.32 6.44
CA ASN A 460 20.39 13.99 5.93
C ASN A 460 20.67 15.34 6.63
N VAL A 461 21.93 15.76 6.56
CA VAL A 461 22.39 17.08 7.02
C VAL A 461 22.40 18.03 5.83
N GLU A 462 21.77 19.19 5.99
CA GLU A 462 21.66 20.23 4.97
C GLU A 462 22.08 21.59 5.52
N LEU A 463 22.57 22.45 4.64
CA LEU A 463 22.84 23.85 4.92
C LEU A 463 21.61 24.68 4.52
N ASP A 464 21.07 25.45 5.45
CA ASP A 464 19.93 26.34 5.17
C ASP A 464 20.43 27.76 4.97
N GLY A 465 19.74 28.49 4.09
CA GLY A 465 20.23 29.67 3.40
C GLY A 465 20.84 30.78 4.28
N ALA A 466 21.67 31.60 3.64
CA ALA A 466 22.32 32.75 4.24
C ALA A 466 21.29 33.66 4.95
N THR A 467 21.53 33.90 6.23
CA THR A 467 20.75 34.79 7.08
C THR A 467 21.60 35.99 7.45
N VAL A 468 20.99 37.17 7.48
CA VAL A 468 21.62 38.42 7.90
C VAL A 468 20.97 38.90 9.20
N SER A 469 21.78 39.44 10.11
CA SER A 469 21.25 40.13 11.30
C SER A 469 20.53 41.43 10.93
N ALA A 470 19.73 41.97 11.85
CA ALA A 470 19.27 43.34 11.73
C ALA A 470 20.48 44.29 11.75
N SER A 471 20.47 45.32 10.90
CA SER A 471 21.52 46.34 10.88
C SER A 471 21.61 47.05 12.23
N ALA A 472 22.80 47.19 12.78
CA ALA A 472 23.04 47.96 14.00
C ALA A 472 24.00 49.12 13.71
N ALA A 473 23.71 50.32 14.23
CA ALA A 473 24.66 51.43 14.14
C ALA A 473 25.95 51.10 14.92
N CYS A 474 27.07 51.68 14.49
CA CYS A 474 28.26 51.77 15.32
C CYS A 474 27.89 52.37 16.69
N GLY A 475 28.43 51.80 17.78
CA GLY A 475 28.16 52.19 19.17
C GLY A 475 27.13 51.32 19.89
N VAL A 476 26.40 50.45 19.18
CA VAL A 476 25.50 49.47 19.80
C VAL A 476 26.30 48.29 20.36
N ALA A 477 26.21 48.04 21.67
CA ALA A 477 27.04 47.06 22.38
C ALA A 477 26.66 45.58 22.12
N THR A 478 25.41 45.30 21.77
CA THR A 478 24.92 43.92 21.52
C THR A 478 24.07 43.89 20.26
N PHE A 479 24.45 43.03 19.32
CA PHE A 479 23.74 42.73 18.07
C PHE A 479 24.12 41.29 17.67
N GLY A 480 23.29 40.60 16.90
CA GLY A 480 23.53 39.20 16.56
C GLY A 480 22.59 38.66 15.50
N VAL A 481 22.99 37.60 14.79
CA VAL A 481 22.09 36.84 13.90
C VAL A 481 21.12 36.00 14.72
N THR A 482 19.82 36.19 14.52
CA THR A 482 18.80 35.23 15.03
C THR A 482 18.60 34.16 13.97
N LEU A 483 19.29 33.04 14.11
CA LEU A 483 19.04 31.85 13.30
C LEU A 483 17.86 31.11 13.92
N SER A 484 16.78 30.91 13.15
CA SER A 484 15.51 30.38 13.64
C SER A 484 15.71 29.14 14.52
N GLU A 485 15.51 29.29 15.83
CA GLU A 485 15.55 28.19 16.78
C GLU A 485 14.28 27.36 16.63
N ARG A 486 14.29 26.36 15.75
CA ARG A 486 13.35 25.24 15.91
C ARG A 486 13.88 24.38 17.05
N THR A 487 13.56 24.79 18.28
CA THR A 487 13.99 24.14 19.51
C THR A 487 13.64 22.65 19.45
N LEU A 488 14.64 21.79 19.66
CA LEU A 488 14.44 20.36 19.94
C LEU A 488 13.64 20.25 21.23
N SER A 489 12.32 20.11 21.13
CA SER A 489 11.48 19.90 22.30
C SER A 489 11.65 18.45 22.79
N GLY A 490 12.59 18.26 23.73
CA GLY A 490 12.60 17.29 24.84
C GLY A 490 12.35 15.80 24.64
N THR A 491 11.87 15.31 23.50
CA THR A 491 11.60 13.88 23.28
C THR A 491 11.66 13.62 21.78
N ILE A 492 12.82 13.18 21.29
CA ILE A 492 13.01 12.83 19.89
C ILE A 492 12.37 11.48 19.67
N ASP A 493 11.18 11.47 19.09
CA ASP A 493 10.67 10.31 18.39
C ASP A 493 11.14 10.43 16.91
N PRO A 494 12.03 9.53 16.44
CA PRO A 494 12.56 9.55 15.07
C PRO A 494 11.50 9.32 13.99
N PHE A 495 10.24 9.07 14.35
CA PHE A 495 9.13 8.87 13.43
C PHE A 495 8.35 10.16 13.07
N TYR A 496 8.57 11.29 13.76
CA TYR A 496 7.88 12.54 13.43
C TYR A 496 8.79 13.48 12.61
N GLY A 497 8.42 13.72 11.35
CA GLY A 497 9.20 14.42 10.30
C GLY A 497 9.54 15.90 10.53
N ALA A 498 10.04 16.28 11.70
CA ALA A 498 10.55 17.62 11.98
C ALA A 498 12.03 17.77 11.59
N ASN A 499 12.40 18.92 11.04
CA ASN A 499 13.79 19.32 10.83
C ASN A 499 14.32 19.99 12.09
N PHE A 500 15.55 19.68 12.52
CA PHE A 500 16.16 20.27 13.71
C PHE A 500 17.55 20.81 13.43
N THR A 501 17.88 21.93 14.06
CA THR A 501 19.21 22.56 13.95
C THR A 501 20.24 21.73 14.70
N VAL A 502 21.29 21.32 14.00
CA VAL A 502 22.41 20.52 14.53
C VAL A 502 23.73 21.31 14.58
N GLY A 503 23.73 22.53 14.07
CA GLY A 503 24.85 23.46 14.20
C GLY A 503 24.55 24.79 13.56
N ASN A 504 25.42 25.77 13.76
CA ASN A 504 25.36 27.02 13.00
C ASN A 504 26.73 27.68 12.81
N PHE A 505 26.74 28.62 11.87
CA PHE A 505 27.88 29.50 11.60
C PHE A 505 27.41 30.95 11.53
N HIS A 506 28.20 31.89 12.05
CA HIS A 506 28.03 33.31 11.73
C HIS A 506 29.35 34.08 11.79
N THR A 507 29.35 35.32 11.32
CA THR A 507 30.51 36.21 11.29
C THR A 507 30.31 37.40 12.21
N HIS A 508 31.34 37.83 12.93
CA HIS A 508 31.35 39.15 13.55
C HIS A 508 31.67 40.25 12.52
N PRO A 509 31.12 41.46 12.68
CA PRO A 509 31.26 42.53 11.70
C PRO A 509 32.63 43.21 11.78
N PRO A 510 33.13 43.72 10.66
CA PRO A 510 34.20 44.72 10.66
C PRO A 510 33.75 46.02 11.35
N LEU A 511 34.62 46.57 12.19
CA LEU A 511 34.53 47.94 12.73
C LEU A 511 35.21 49.00 11.85
N THR A 512 35.51 48.70 10.57
CA THR A 512 36.36 49.56 9.71
C THR A 512 35.81 50.97 9.56
N PHE A 513 34.47 51.14 9.59
CA PHE A 513 33.81 52.44 9.47
C PHE A 513 33.19 52.93 10.78
N CYS A 514 33.59 52.36 11.91
CA CYS A 514 33.17 52.80 13.25
C CYS A 514 34.24 53.71 13.90
N SER A 515 33.85 54.38 15.00
CA SER A 515 34.77 55.21 15.79
C SER A 515 35.89 54.37 16.41
N SER A 516 37.10 54.93 16.51
CA SER A 516 38.26 54.30 17.17
C SER A 516 38.01 53.91 18.63
N ASN A 517 36.96 54.43 19.25
CA ASN A 517 36.56 54.11 20.63
C ASN A 517 35.80 52.77 20.73
N GLU A 518 35.43 52.18 19.60
CA GLU A 518 34.82 50.84 19.55
C GLU A 518 35.88 49.78 19.33
N SER A 519 35.73 48.65 20.03
CA SER A 519 36.62 47.50 19.89
C SER A 519 35.82 46.20 19.81
N LEU A 520 36.30 45.27 18.99
CA LEU A 520 35.81 43.90 18.90
C LEU A 520 36.91 42.98 19.41
N ALA A 521 36.64 42.26 20.50
CA ALA A 521 37.51 41.18 20.98
C ALA A 521 37.27 39.92 20.14
N PRO A 522 38.33 39.15 19.82
CA PRO A 522 38.20 37.91 19.08
C PRO A 522 37.52 36.84 19.92
N GLY A 523 36.79 35.95 19.25
CA GLY A 523 36.08 34.83 19.87
C GLY A 523 34.60 35.09 20.16
N PRO A 524 33.89 34.05 20.63
CA PRO A 524 32.47 34.15 20.94
C PRO A 524 32.21 35.01 22.18
N SER A 525 31.13 35.78 22.12
CA SER A 525 30.60 36.60 23.22
C SER A 525 29.61 35.83 24.09
N ASN A 526 29.21 36.41 25.23
CA ASN A 526 28.12 35.86 26.04
C ASN A 526 26.76 35.82 25.29
N VAL A 527 26.59 36.61 24.23
CA VAL A 527 25.41 36.54 23.37
C VAL A 527 25.48 35.31 22.47
N ASP A 528 26.67 34.99 21.96
CA ASP A 528 26.91 33.78 21.15
C ASP A 528 26.71 32.50 21.98
N LEU A 529 27.01 32.58 23.28
CA LEU A 529 26.87 31.51 24.28
C LEU A 529 25.50 31.51 25.01
N GLY A 530 24.74 32.60 24.94
CA GLY A 530 23.57 32.86 25.80
C GLY A 530 22.28 32.16 25.38
N PHE A 531 22.31 31.45 24.26
CA PHE A 531 21.20 30.63 23.79
C PHE A 531 21.38 29.20 24.33
N THR A 532 20.34 28.67 24.96
CA THR A 532 20.28 27.37 25.65
C THR A 532 20.38 26.14 24.72
N THR A 533 21.09 26.25 23.60
CA THR A 533 21.07 25.25 22.53
C THR A 533 22.21 24.25 22.64
N ASN A 534 21.89 22.95 22.58
CA ASN A 534 22.82 21.82 22.74
C ASN A 534 23.67 21.47 21.50
N TYR A 535 23.92 22.41 20.56
CA TYR A 535 24.60 22.11 19.29
C TYR A 535 25.81 23.02 19.04
N PRO A 536 26.82 22.55 18.26
CA PRO A 536 28.03 23.31 17.95
C PRO A 536 27.73 24.61 17.17
N ARG A 537 28.44 25.68 17.52
CA ARG A 537 28.40 26.97 16.80
C ARG A 537 29.80 27.41 16.43
N ILE A 538 29.98 27.86 15.19
CA ILE A 538 31.24 28.40 14.69
C ILE A 538 31.09 29.90 14.44
N VAL A 539 32.00 30.68 15.00
CA VAL A 539 32.04 32.14 14.83
C VAL A 539 33.30 32.52 14.10
N ARG A 540 33.18 33.19 12.95
CA ARG A 540 34.31 33.78 12.23
C ARG A 540 34.50 35.22 12.65
N THR A 541 35.70 35.55 13.11
CA THR A 541 36.07 36.89 13.60
C THR A 541 37.55 37.17 13.30
N TYR A 542 38.04 38.34 13.67
CA TYR A 542 39.46 38.68 13.49
C TYR A 542 40.35 37.87 14.44
N THR A 543 41.60 37.61 14.04
CA THR A 543 42.55 36.86 14.88
C THR A 543 42.94 37.62 16.15
N ASN A 544 42.98 38.95 16.08
CA ASN A 544 43.35 39.84 17.18
C ASN A 544 42.22 40.83 17.45
N THR A 545 42.24 41.45 18.63
CA THR A 545 41.35 42.58 18.94
C THR A 545 41.52 43.67 17.89
N VAL A 546 40.41 44.09 17.29
CA VAL A 546 40.37 45.21 16.34
C VAL A 546 39.62 46.39 16.95
N SER A 547 40.01 47.60 16.57
CA SER A 547 39.32 48.85 16.94
C SER A 547 38.75 49.52 15.71
N GLY A 548 37.82 50.46 15.89
CA GLY A 548 37.25 51.20 14.76
C GLY A 548 38.32 51.86 13.88
N GLY A 549 38.13 51.78 12.56
CA GLY A 549 39.13 52.22 11.58
C GLY A 549 40.18 51.17 11.20
N HIS A 550 40.07 49.92 11.66
CA HIS A 550 40.99 48.85 11.27
C HIS A 550 40.85 48.47 9.78
N ASN A 551 41.92 47.88 9.22
CA ASN A 551 41.87 47.32 7.88
C ASN A 551 40.93 46.11 7.82
N ILE A 552 39.92 46.19 6.95
CA ILE A 552 38.88 45.16 6.81
C ILE A 552 39.44 43.78 6.41
N ASN A 553 40.60 43.75 5.77
CA ASN A 553 41.27 42.54 5.26
C ASN A 553 42.28 41.92 6.25
N LEU A 554 42.24 42.31 7.53
CA LEU A 554 43.06 41.66 8.56
C LEU A 554 42.71 40.17 8.69
N SER A 555 43.68 39.39 9.18
CA SER A 555 43.54 37.95 9.34
C SER A 555 42.34 37.56 10.19
N LEU A 556 41.70 36.47 9.79
CA LEU A 556 40.51 35.92 10.42
C LEU A 556 40.83 34.60 11.12
N THR A 557 39.95 34.22 12.03
CA THR A 557 39.98 32.94 12.72
C THR A 557 38.56 32.46 12.98
N ASP A 558 38.40 31.14 13.08
CA ASP A 558 37.13 30.49 13.35
C ASP A 558 37.16 29.92 14.77
N HIS A 559 36.21 30.32 15.61
CA HIS A 559 36.08 29.86 16.99
C HIS A 559 34.86 28.95 17.14
N LEU A 560 35.07 27.81 17.78
CA LEU A 560 34.00 26.89 18.19
C LEU A 560 33.53 27.27 19.60
N THR A 561 32.23 27.48 19.80
CA THR A 561 31.64 27.59 21.15
C THR A 561 31.54 26.20 21.79
N HIS A 562 31.84 26.08 23.08
CA HIS A 562 32.04 24.79 23.76
C HIS A 562 30.90 23.78 23.58
N SER A 563 31.33 22.52 23.46
CA SER A 563 30.61 21.32 23.07
C SER A 563 29.93 20.61 24.25
N LYS A 564 28.68 20.20 24.05
CA LYS A 564 28.34 18.79 24.29
C LYS A 564 28.24 18.14 22.93
N THR A 565 28.93 17.03 22.78
CA THR A 565 29.21 16.38 21.50
C THR A 565 27.94 15.78 20.90
N VAL A 566 27.81 15.88 19.58
CA VAL A 566 26.76 15.20 18.78
C VAL A 566 26.83 13.67 18.92
N THR A 567 27.93 13.08 19.40
CA THR A 567 27.98 11.65 19.77
C THR A 567 27.04 11.25 20.93
N ASP A 568 26.41 12.21 21.61
CA ASP A 568 25.36 11.94 22.60
C ASP A 568 23.93 11.95 22.00
N TYR A 569 23.75 12.17 20.68
CA TYR A 569 22.44 12.22 19.99
C TYR A 569 22.30 11.20 18.85
#